data_AF-A0A7X7PMA1-F1
#
_entry.id   AF-A0A7X7PMA1-F1
#
_cell.length_a   1.000
_cell.length_b   1.000
_cell.length_c   1.000
_cell.angle_alpha   90.00
_cell.angle_beta   90.00
_cell.angle_gamma   90.00
#
_symmetry.space_group_name_H-M   'P 1'
#
loop_
_entity.id
_entity.type
_entity.pdbx_description
1 polymer ?
#
loop_
_entity_poly.entity_id
_entity_poly.type
_entity_poly.pdbx_seq_one_letter_code
_entity_poly.pdbx_strand_id
1 'polypeptide(L)'
;VVGGQPVDGALDACQSELTTYAGHQETSRAVSQARRLAASSCSLTEGIEALGAGWVAEETLAIALFCHLRYPGDWAAAVLGAANHGGDSDSTAAVAGALAGAVLGIGALPGDWVAVVEDRAGLLALADELWRLHGACGGRPCG
;
A
#
# COMPACT_ATOMS: atom_id res chain seq x y z
N VAL A 1 -9.38 0.20 8.48
CA VAL A 1 -9.66 -1.17 8.98
C VAL A 1 -9.68 -2.08 7.76
N VAL A 2 -8.76 -3.05 7.66
CA VAL A 2 -8.75 -4.02 6.55
C VAL A 2 -9.42 -5.29 7.06
N GLY A 3 -10.52 -5.71 6.43
CA GLY A 3 -11.24 -6.95 6.82
C GLY A 3 -11.74 -6.99 8.28
N GLY A 4 -11.97 -5.85 8.92
CA GLY A 4 -12.38 -5.76 10.33
C GLY A 4 -11.23 -5.64 11.35
N GLN A 5 -9.96 -5.71 10.93
CA GLN A 5 -8.79 -5.52 11.80
C GLN A 5 -8.17 -4.11 11.66
N PRO A 6 -7.63 -3.53 12.76
CA PRO A 6 -6.73 -2.38 12.67
C PRO A 6 -5.55 -2.70 11.75
N VAL A 7 -4.99 -1.68 11.09
CA VAL A 7 -3.86 -1.86 10.14
C VAL A 7 -2.68 -2.58 10.81
N ASP A 8 -2.42 -2.32 12.09
CA ASP A 8 -1.40 -3.03 12.86
C ASP A 8 -1.66 -4.54 12.96
N GLY A 9 -2.91 -4.96 13.22
CA GLY A 9 -3.25 -6.38 13.29
C GLY A 9 -3.14 -7.09 11.93
N ALA A 10 -3.45 -6.38 10.84
CA ALA A 10 -3.24 -6.89 9.49
C ALA A 10 -1.75 -7.04 9.15
N LEU A 11 -0.91 -6.10 9.60
CA LEU A 11 0.54 -6.19 9.43
C LEU A 11 1.14 -7.34 10.24
N ASP A 12 0.71 -7.54 11.49
CA ASP A 12 1.18 -8.66 12.32
C ASP A 12 0.85 -10.01 11.64
N ALA A 13 -0.36 -10.16 11.10
CA ALA A 13 -0.75 -11.36 10.36
C ALA A 13 0.08 -11.54 9.08
N CYS A 14 0.29 -10.47 8.30
CA CYS A 14 1.11 -10.50 7.09
C CYS A 14 2.57 -10.88 7.40
N GLN A 15 3.14 -10.32 8.47
CA GLN A 15 4.50 -10.64 8.91
C GLN A 15 4.62 -12.10 9.38
N SER A 16 3.62 -12.63 10.08
CA SER A 16 3.57 -14.04 10.43
C SER A 16 3.54 -14.92 9.18
N GLU A 17 2.70 -14.57 8.21
CA GLU A 17 2.58 -15.32 6.96
C GLU A 17 3.87 -15.29 6.14
N LEU A 18 4.54 -14.13 6.03
CA LEU A 18 5.81 -14.03 5.30
C LEU A 18 6.86 -15.06 5.78
N THR A 19 6.89 -15.40 7.07
CA THR A 19 7.85 -16.37 7.61
C THR A 19 7.64 -17.81 7.12
N THR A 20 6.51 -18.11 6.48
CA THR A 20 6.23 -19.43 5.89
C THR A 20 6.94 -19.63 4.54
N TYR A 21 7.39 -18.54 3.90
CA TYR A 21 8.02 -18.55 2.57
C TYR A 21 9.55 -18.53 2.66
N ALA A 22 10.22 -19.28 1.79
CA ALA A 22 11.68 -19.19 1.64
C ALA A 22 12.09 -17.82 1.08
N GLY A 23 13.19 -17.24 1.57
CA GLY A 23 13.71 -15.94 1.10
C GLY A 23 12.98 -14.70 1.62
N HIS A 24 12.04 -14.86 2.55
CA HIS A 24 11.21 -13.77 3.07
C HIS A 24 11.96 -12.67 3.83
N GLN A 25 13.25 -12.85 4.14
CA GLN A 25 13.97 -12.05 5.12
C GLN A 25 14.10 -10.58 4.70
N GLU A 26 14.31 -10.30 3.42
CA GLU A 26 14.45 -8.94 2.88
C GLU A 26 13.12 -8.19 3.00
N THR A 27 12.03 -8.77 2.49
CA THR A 27 10.67 -8.21 2.63
C THR A 27 10.27 -8.03 4.09
N SER A 28 10.55 -9.02 4.94
CA SER A 28 10.20 -8.97 6.37
C SER A 28 10.93 -7.83 7.10
N ARG A 29 12.21 -7.61 6.77
CA ARG A 29 13.01 -6.49 7.30
C ARG A 29 12.46 -5.16 6.82
N ALA A 30 12.15 -5.05 5.52
CA ALA A 30 11.63 -3.83 4.91
C ALA A 30 10.28 -3.42 5.54
N VAL A 31 9.33 -4.37 5.68
CA VAL A 31 8.04 -4.15 6.35
C VAL A 31 8.25 -3.72 7.82
N SER A 32 9.14 -4.40 8.54
CA SER A 32 9.44 -4.06 9.94
C SER A 32 10.05 -2.66 10.07
N GLN A 33 10.93 -2.29 9.14
CA GLN A 33 11.58 -0.98 9.13
C GLN A 33 10.59 0.14 8.81
N ALA A 34 9.72 -0.05 7.81
CA ALA A 34 8.66 0.91 7.47
C ALA A 34 7.76 1.20 8.68
N ARG A 35 7.32 0.14 9.39
CA ARG A 35 6.51 0.27 10.61
C ARG A 35 7.23 1.04 11.71
N ARG A 36 8.52 0.76 11.95
CA ARG A 36 9.32 1.49 12.95
C ARG A 36 9.50 2.95 12.59
N LEU A 37 9.83 3.26 11.34
CA LEU A 37 10.02 4.64 10.88
C LEU A 37 8.70 5.42 10.95
N ALA A 38 7.57 4.80 10.58
CA ALA A 38 6.25 5.41 10.67
C ALA A 38 5.83 5.74 12.12
N ALA A 39 6.34 5.01 13.11
CA ALA A 39 6.13 5.30 14.54
C ALA A 39 7.16 6.28 15.12
N SER A 40 8.24 6.58 14.40
CA SER A 40 9.30 7.48 14.86
C SER A 40 8.95 8.96 14.64
N SER A 41 9.81 9.87 15.10
CA SER A 41 9.69 11.30 14.83
C SER A 41 10.47 11.77 13.60
N CYS A 42 10.97 10.87 12.74
CA CYS A 42 11.67 11.25 11.51
C CYS A 42 10.75 12.01 10.56
N SER A 43 11.33 12.87 9.72
CA SER A 43 10.61 13.46 8.60
C SER A 43 10.24 12.39 7.56
N LEU A 44 9.35 12.75 6.64
CA LEU A 44 8.94 11.88 5.54
C LEU A 44 10.14 11.55 4.63
N THR A 45 10.92 12.57 4.26
CA THR A 45 12.11 12.42 3.41
C THR A 45 13.15 11.48 4.03
N GLU A 46 13.53 11.71 5.30
CA GLU A 46 14.48 10.83 6.00
C GLU A 46 13.97 9.39 6.09
N GLY A 47 12.67 9.21 6.32
CA GLY A 47 12.06 7.88 6.37
C GLY A 47 12.13 7.16 5.03
N ILE A 48 11.82 7.84 3.93
CA ILE A 48 11.89 7.26 2.57
C ILE A 48 13.34 6.93 2.21
N GLU A 49 14.27 7.87 2.41
CA GLU A 49 15.70 7.64 2.12
C GLU A 49 16.28 6.46 2.91
N ALA A 50 15.84 6.25 4.16
CA ALA A 50 16.25 5.11 4.96
C ALA A 50 15.67 3.77 4.46
N LEU A 51 14.55 3.80 3.74
CA LEU A 51 13.88 2.62 3.18
C LEU A 51 14.41 2.25 1.78
N GLY A 52 15.09 3.16 1.11
CA GLY A 52 15.68 2.94 -0.22
C GLY A 52 15.10 3.88 -1.27
N ALA A 53 15.17 3.47 -2.53
CA ALA A 53 14.72 4.28 -3.66
C ALA A 53 13.62 3.59 -4.49
N GLY A 54 13.15 2.41 -4.09
CA GLY A 54 12.06 1.70 -4.76
C GLY A 54 12.52 0.84 -5.94
N TRP A 55 13.82 0.60 -6.09
CA TRP A 55 14.34 -0.14 -7.25
C TRP A 55 14.07 -1.64 -7.18
N VAL A 56 13.73 -2.13 -5.99
CA VAL A 56 13.42 -3.53 -5.71
C VAL A 56 12.08 -3.62 -4.97
N ALA A 57 11.42 -4.76 -5.07
CA ALA A 57 10.04 -4.93 -4.62
C ALA A 57 9.85 -4.64 -3.13
N GLU A 58 10.80 -5.04 -2.29
CA GLU A 58 10.77 -4.82 -0.85
C GLU A 58 10.92 -3.34 -0.46
N GLU A 59 11.72 -2.56 -1.19
CA GLU A 59 11.83 -1.11 -1.01
C GLU A 59 10.51 -0.44 -1.39
N THR A 60 9.95 -0.81 -2.55
CA THR A 60 8.68 -0.26 -3.04
C THR A 60 7.55 -0.50 -2.06
N LEU A 61 7.43 -1.74 -1.58
CA LEU A 61 6.45 -2.11 -0.56
C LEU A 61 6.66 -1.31 0.74
N ALA A 62 7.91 -1.16 1.19
CA ALA A 62 8.21 -0.49 2.44
C ALA A 62 7.93 1.02 2.39
N ILE A 63 8.29 1.70 1.30
CA ILE A 63 7.99 3.13 1.08
C ILE A 63 6.48 3.35 1.05
N ALA A 64 5.76 2.52 0.29
CA ALA A 64 4.31 2.60 0.20
C ALA A 64 3.63 2.41 1.56
N LEU A 65 4.07 1.39 2.32
CA LEU A 65 3.55 1.11 3.65
C LEU A 65 3.87 2.25 4.63
N PHE A 66 5.10 2.78 4.62
CA PHE A 66 5.51 3.90 5.47
C PHE A 66 4.64 5.13 5.23
N CYS A 67 4.42 5.50 3.97
CA CYS A 67 3.58 6.65 3.62
C CYS A 67 2.12 6.43 4.05
N HIS A 68 1.57 5.23 3.83
CA HIS A 68 0.22 4.90 4.30
C HIS A 68 0.09 4.98 5.82
N LEU A 69 1.07 4.47 6.57
CA LEU A 69 1.07 4.51 8.04
C LEU A 69 1.24 5.93 8.60
N ARG A 70 1.94 6.82 7.89
CA ARG A 70 2.03 8.24 8.24
C ARG A 70 0.72 9.00 7.98
N TYR A 71 -0.07 8.55 7.02
CA TYR A 71 -1.32 9.19 6.60
C TYR A 71 -2.49 8.19 6.53
N PRO A 72 -2.86 7.53 7.65
CA PRO A 72 -3.75 6.36 7.64
C PRO A 72 -5.20 6.68 7.22
N GLY A 73 -5.60 7.95 7.23
CA GLY A 73 -6.92 8.44 6.83
C GLY A 73 -6.90 9.41 5.65
N ASP A 74 -5.75 9.66 5.05
CA ASP A 74 -5.59 10.63 3.97
C ASP A 74 -4.91 9.96 2.77
N TRP A 75 -5.74 9.49 1.85
CA TRP A 75 -5.29 8.81 0.64
C TRP A 75 -4.36 9.69 -0.19
N ALA A 76 -4.70 10.97 -0.35
CA ALA A 76 -3.94 11.89 -1.19
C ALA A 76 -2.56 12.18 -0.58
N ALA A 77 -2.49 12.42 0.74
CA ALA A 77 -1.21 12.63 1.42
C ALA A 77 -0.32 11.38 1.37
N ALA A 78 -0.89 10.17 1.53
CA ALA A 78 -0.13 8.92 1.40
C ALA A 78 0.48 8.76 0.00
N VAL A 79 -0.32 8.97 -1.05
CA VAL A 79 0.14 8.85 -2.45
C VAL A 79 1.16 9.93 -2.79
N LEU A 80 0.92 11.18 -2.41
CA LEU A 80 1.89 12.26 -2.64
C LEU A 80 3.20 12.02 -1.90
N GLY A 81 3.15 11.46 -0.69
CA GLY A 81 4.35 11.12 0.05
C GLY A 81 5.22 10.10 -0.69
N ALA A 82 4.59 9.06 -1.26
CA ALA A 82 5.28 8.06 -2.05
C ALA A 82 5.69 8.55 -3.45
N ALA A 83 4.94 9.47 -4.06
CA ALA A 83 5.22 9.97 -5.41
C ALA A 83 6.36 11.01 -5.46
N ASN A 84 6.71 11.64 -4.33
CA ASN A 84 7.64 12.76 -4.30
C ASN A 84 9.03 12.39 -3.75
N HIS A 85 9.66 11.36 -4.32
CA HIS A 85 11.07 11.03 -4.08
C HIS A 85 11.82 10.76 -5.40
N GLY A 86 13.15 10.88 -5.39
CA GLY A 86 13.99 10.79 -6.60
C GLY A 86 14.26 9.37 -7.13
N GLY A 87 13.49 8.38 -6.70
CA GLY A 87 13.65 6.97 -7.08
C GLY A 87 12.51 6.49 -7.99
N ASP A 88 12.15 5.21 -7.88
CA ASP A 88 11.03 4.56 -8.59
C ASP A 88 9.66 4.96 -8.00
N SER A 89 9.40 6.27 -8.07
CA SER A 89 8.30 6.92 -7.35
C SER A 89 6.91 6.61 -7.92
N ASP A 90 6.82 6.23 -9.19
CA ASP A 90 5.57 5.80 -9.82
C ASP A 90 5.10 4.45 -9.27
N SER A 91 6.00 3.47 -9.15
CA SER A 91 5.69 2.18 -8.54
C SER A 91 5.33 2.30 -7.06
N THR A 92 6.07 3.11 -6.30
CA THR A 92 5.79 3.32 -4.87
C THR A 92 4.45 4.02 -4.67
N ALA A 93 4.14 5.04 -5.48
CA ALA A 93 2.86 5.73 -5.46
C ALA A 93 1.70 4.82 -5.86
N ALA A 94 1.87 3.97 -6.86
CA ALA A 94 0.86 3.01 -7.28
C ALA A 94 0.53 2.01 -6.17
N VAL A 95 1.55 1.43 -5.52
CA VAL A 95 1.36 0.50 -4.39
C VAL A 95 0.77 1.23 -3.18
N ALA A 96 1.21 2.45 -2.87
CA ALA A 96 0.65 3.26 -1.77
C ALA A 96 -0.84 3.57 -2.00
N GLY A 97 -1.21 3.94 -3.22
CA GLY A 97 -2.58 4.24 -3.61
C GLY A 97 -3.48 3.01 -3.57
N ALA A 98 -2.98 1.85 -4.00
CA ALA A 98 -3.70 0.58 -3.89
C ALA A 98 -3.93 0.19 -2.43
N LEU A 99 -2.90 0.27 -1.58
CA LEU A 99 -3.01 -0.01 -0.14
C LEU A 99 -4.02 0.93 0.53
N ALA A 100 -3.82 2.25 0.41
CA ALA A 100 -4.70 3.23 1.02
C ALA A 100 -6.13 3.14 0.47
N GLY A 101 -6.29 2.88 -0.83
CA GLY A 101 -7.59 2.72 -1.49
C GLY A 101 -8.35 1.48 -1.00
N ALA A 102 -7.64 0.37 -0.77
CA ALA A 102 -8.24 -0.82 -0.18
C ALA A 102 -8.72 -0.60 1.26
N VAL A 103 -8.04 0.28 2.03
CA VAL A 103 -8.43 0.62 3.42
C VAL A 103 -9.57 1.64 3.48
N LEU A 104 -9.50 2.68 2.65
CA LEU A 104 -10.36 3.88 2.74
C LEU A 104 -11.54 3.84 1.76
N GLY A 105 -11.47 3.00 0.75
CA GLY A 105 -12.46 2.88 -0.32
C GLY A 105 -12.37 4.02 -1.35
N ILE A 106 -13.09 3.83 -2.46
CA ILE A 106 -13.06 4.76 -3.61
C ILE A 106 -13.49 6.20 -3.27
N GLY A 107 -14.35 6.37 -2.25
CA GLY A 107 -14.82 7.68 -1.82
C GLY A 107 -13.74 8.57 -1.19
N ALA A 108 -12.59 8.01 -0.81
CA ALA A 108 -11.46 8.77 -0.28
C ALA A 108 -10.54 9.35 -1.36
N LEU A 109 -10.69 8.92 -2.62
CA LEU A 109 -9.86 9.38 -3.73
C LEU A 109 -10.33 10.78 -4.19
N PRO A 110 -9.41 11.73 -4.44
CA PRO A 110 -9.77 13.03 -5.01
C PRO A 110 -10.44 12.88 -6.38
N GLY A 111 -11.68 13.35 -6.50
CA GLY A 111 -12.47 13.22 -7.72
C GLY A 111 -11.79 13.79 -8.97
N ASP A 112 -11.12 14.94 -8.82
CA ASP A 112 -10.40 15.60 -9.91
C ASP A 112 -9.20 14.79 -10.40
N TRP A 113 -8.54 14.02 -9.52
CA TRP A 113 -7.44 13.14 -9.93
C TRP A 113 -7.97 11.92 -10.65
N VAL A 114 -9.02 11.31 -10.11
CA VAL A 114 -9.66 10.16 -10.75
C VAL A 114 -10.16 10.54 -12.15
N ALA A 115 -10.72 11.73 -12.32
CA ALA A 115 -11.28 12.20 -13.59
C ALA A 115 -10.26 12.28 -14.74
N VAL A 116 -8.97 12.44 -14.43
CA VAL A 116 -7.90 12.59 -15.44
C VAL A 116 -7.09 11.31 -15.67
N VAL A 117 -7.41 10.21 -14.96
CA VAL A 117 -6.73 8.93 -15.14
C VAL A 117 -7.02 8.35 -16.53
N GLU A 118 -5.96 7.96 -17.23
CA GLU A 118 -6.06 7.25 -18.50
C GLU A 118 -6.85 5.93 -18.34
N ASP A 119 -7.78 5.68 -19.26
CA ASP A 119 -8.66 4.51 -19.23
C ASP A 119 -9.41 4.30 -17.89
N ARG A 120 -9.80 5.39 -17.23
CA ARG A 120 -10.64 5.35 -16.01
C ARG A 120 -11.84 4.41 -16.15
N ALA A 121 -12.50 4.42 -17.31
CA ALA A 121 -13.67 3.57 -17.55
C ALA A 121 -13.31 2.08 -17.55
N GLY A 122 -12.21 1.69 -18.21
CA GLY A 122 -11.70 0.33 -18.20
C GLY A 122 -11.28 -0.13 -16.80
N LEU A 123 -10.57 0.72 -16.05
CA LEU A 123 -10.16 0.44 -14.67
C LEU A 123 -11.35 0.20 -13.73
N LEU A 124 -12.42 1.01 -13.84
CA LEU A 124 -13.64 0.80 -13.05
C LEU A 124 -14.35 -0.49 -13.43
N ALA A 125 -14.46 -0.81 -14.73
CA ALA A 125 -15.06 -2.05 -15.19
C ALA A 125 -14.29 -3.28 -14.69
N LEU A 126 -12.96 -3.22 -14.69
CA LEU A 126 -12.09 -4.27 -14.15
C LEU A 126 -12.28 -4.43 -12.63
N ALA A 127 -12.36 -3.33 -11.89
CA ALA A 127 -12.63 -3.37 -10.45
C ALA A 127 -13.99 -4.02 -10.14
N ASP A 128 -15.03 -3.69 -10.90
CA ASP A 128 -16.37 -4.30 -10.76
C ASP A 128 -16.36 -5.79 -11.12
N GLU A 129 -15.54 -6.22 -12.08
CA GLU A 129 -15.35 -7.64 -12.41
C GLU A 129 -14.63 -8.40 -11.29
N LEU A 130 -13.53 -7.86 -10.77
CA LEU A 130 -12.80 -8.44 -9.64
C LEU A 130 -13.69 -8.56 -8.39
N TRP A 131 -14.51 -7.55 -8.12
CA TRP A 131 -15.49 -7.57 -7.03
C TRP A 131 -16.51 -8.68 -7.21
N ARG A 132 -17.05 -8.84 -8.43
CA ARG A 132 -17.99 -9.92 -8.76
C ARG A 132 -17.36 -11.30 -8.59
N LEU A 133 -16.11 -11.50 -9.02
CA LEU A 133 -15.40 -12.77 -8.84
C LEU A 133 -15.18 -13.09 -7.36
N HIS A 134 -14.77 -12.11 -6.56
CA HIS A 134 -14.62 -12.27 -5.12
C HIS A 134 -15.95 -12.63 -4.44
N GLY A 135 -17.04 -11.93 -4.79
CA GLY A 135 -18.38 -12.19 -4.29
C GLY A 135 -18.94 -13.55 -4.72
N ALA A 136 -18.66 -13.98 -5.95
CA ALA A 136 -19.08 -15.28 -6.47
C ALA A 136 -18.39 -16.47 -5.79
N CYS A 137 -17.16 -16.27 -5.28
CA CYS A 137 -16.43 -17.25 -4.48
C CYS A 137 -16.83 -17.28 -2.98
N GLY A 138 -17.81 -16.46 -2.57
CA GLY A 138 -18.40 -16.53 -1.21
C GLY A 138 -17.39 -16.39 -0.07
N GLY A 139 -16.33 -15.59 -0.25
CA GLY A 139 -15.33 -15.32 0.79
C GLY A 139 -14.50 -16.54 1.23
N ARG A 140 -14.46 -17.64 0.46
CA ARG A 140 -13.57 -18.77 0.74
C ARG A 140 -12.30 -18.64 -0.11
N PRO A 141 -11.10 -18.87 0.47
CA PRO A 141 -9.87 -18.92 -0.31
C PRO A 141 -9.97 -20.09 -1.29
N CYS A 142 -9.89 -19.79 -2.58
CA CYS A 142 -9.75 -20.79 -3.63
C CYS A 142 -8.28 -21.24 -3.68
N GLY A 143 -8.04 -22.45 -3.15
CA GLY A 143 -6.98 -23.40 -3.56
C GLY A 143 -5.54 -22.96 -3.38
#